data_AF-A0A1Q4WGZ6-F1
#
_entry.id   AF-A0A1Q4WGZ6-F1
#
_cell.length_a   1.000
_cell.length_b   1.000
_cell.length_c   1.000
_cell.angle_alpha   90.00
_cell.angle_beta   90.00
_cell.angle_gamma   90.00
#
_symmetry.space_group_name_H-M   'P 1'
#
loop_
_entity.id
_entity.type
_entity.pdbx_description
1 polymer ?
#
loop_
_entity_poly.entity_id
_entity_poly.type
_entity_poly.pdbx_seq_one_letter_code
_entity_poly.pdbx_strand_id
1 'polypeptide(L)'
;MLTDEGGAILGERTGRWAYLTPTASATVMLLLASTSQEEAAGQYAERYGTGVQQAAADVRTVADTLAARGLAHTGQEPVRTHRRWWGWRP
;
A
#
# COMPACT_ATOMS: atom_id res chain seq x y z
N MET A 1 -9.51 -17.72 13.61
CA MET A 1 -9.34 -17.69 12.15
C MET A 1 -9.70 -16.28 11.69
N LEU A 2 -8.70 -15.45 11.41
CA LEU A 2 -8.88 -14.11 10.83
C LEU A 2 -8.91 -14.33 9.31
N THR A 3 -10.05 -14.74 8.80
CA THR A 3 -10.22 -15.09 7.38
C THR A 3 -10.41 -13.81 6.58
N ASP A 4 -9.62 -13.59 5.54
CA ASP A 4 -9.99 -12.71 4.41
C ASP A 4 -10.27 -11.22 4.70
N GLU A 5 -10.08 -10.77 5.94
CA GLU A 5 -10.33 -9.40 6.38
C GLU A 5 -9.22 -8.50 5.83
N GLY A 6 -9.57 -7.31 5.36
CA GLY A 6 -8.57 -6.37 4.88
C GLY A 6 -7.68 -5.82 6.01
N GLY A 7 -7.44 -4.53 6.04
CA GLY A 7 -6.51 -3.93 7.01
C GLY A 7 -7.06 -2.66 7.62
N ALA A 8 -6.36 -2.10 8.60
CA ALA A 8 -6.63 -0.75 9.05
C ALA A 8 -5.33 0.02 9.25
N ILE A 9 -5.33 1.29 8.84
CA ILE A 9 -4.26 2.24 9.17
C ILE A 9 -4.80 3.21 10.20
N LEU A 10 -4.03 3.44 11.26
CA LEU A 10 -4.28 4.45 12.27
C LEU A 10 -3.18 5.52 12.21
N GLY A 11 -3.56 6.77 11.99
CA GLY A 11 -2.68 7.90 12.16
C GLY A 11 -2.58 8.27 13.64
N GLU A 12 -1.55 7.78 14.34
CA GLU A 12 -1.40 7.95 15.80
C GLU A 12 -1.49 9.41 16.27
N ARG A 13 -0.94 10.34 15.48
CA ARG A 13 -0.94 11.78 15.80
C ARG A 13 -2.32 12.44 15.65
N THR A 14 -3.17 11.92 14.76
CA THR A 14 -4.46 12.54 14.42
C THR A 14 -5.66 11.75 14.96
N GLY A 15 -5.44 10.51 15.40
CA GLY A 15 -6.50 9.56 15.75
C GLY A 15 -7.36 9.11 14.56
N ARG A 16 -7.04 9.53 13.33
CA ARG A 16 -7.79 9.15 12.13
C ARG A 16 -7.46 7.72 11.76
N TRP A 17 -8.48 6.97 11.37
CA TRP A 17 -8.31 5.60 10.90
C TRP A 17 -9.04 5.36 9.58
N ALA A 18 -8.54 4.39 8.81
CA ALA A 18 -9.15 3.93 7.58
C ALA A 18 -9.12 2.40 7.54
N TYR A 19 -10.27 1.79 7.27
CA TYR A 19 -10.33 0.40 6.84
C TYR A 19 -9.84 0.29 5.39
N LEU A 20 -9.11 -0.77 5.11
CA LEU A 20 -8.57 -1.13 3.81
C LEU A 20 -9.23 -2.42 3.38
N THR A 21 -9.62 -2.51 2.11
CA THR A 21 -9.98 -3.79 1.50
C THR A 21 -8.74 -4.70 1.42
N PRO A 22 -8.88 -6.02 1.24
CA PRO A 22 -7.73 -6.91 1.05
C PRO A 22 -6.78 -6.47 -0.06
N THR A 23 -7.32 -5.96 -1.18
CA THR A 23 -6.54 -5.41 -2.29
C THR A 23 -5.83 -4.12 -1.90
N ALA A 24 -6.50 -3.18 -1.23
CA ALA A 24 -5.87 -1.94 -0.76
C ALA A 24 -4.78 -2.23 0.28
N SER A 25 -4.98 -3.20 1.17
CA SER A 25 -3.96 -3.67 2.11
C SER A 25 -2.74 -4.20 1.38
N ALA A 26 -2.93 -5.05 0.36
CA ALA A 26 -1.83 -5.55 -0.45
C ALA A 26 -1.10 -4.41 -1.17
N THR A 27 -1.83 -3.47 -1.77
CA THR A 27 -1.25 -2.27 -2.40
C THR A 27 -0.42 -1.45 -1.44
N VAL A 28 -0.91 -1.20 -0.22
CA VAL A 28 -0.15 -0.50 0.82
C VAL A 28 1.13 -1.26 1.19
N MET A 29 1.04 -2.57 1.36
CA MET A 29 2.22 -3.39 1.68
C MET A 29 3.26 -3.35 0.56
N LEU A 30 2.82 -3.37 -0.71
CA LEU A 30 3.71 -3.23 -1.87
C LEU A 30 4.34 -1.83 -1.94
N LEU A 31 3.58 -0.78 -1.66
CA LEU A 31 4.08 0.59 -1.57
C LEU A 31 5.16 0.73 -0.48
N LEU A 32 4.97 0.09 0.67
CA LEU A 32 5.96 0.08 1.77
C LEU A 32 7.21 -0.75 1.44
N ALA A 33 7.07 -1.77 0.59
CA ALA A 33 8.17 -2.63 0.16
C ALA A 33 8.95 -2.09 -1.04
N SER A 34 8.39 -1.12 -1.77
CA SER A 34 8.94 -0.57 -3.01
C SER A 34 9.60 0.80 -2.79
N THR A 35 10.48 1.16 -3.71
CA THR A 35 11.14 2.49 -3.71
C THR A 35 10.36 3.54 -4.49
N SER A 36 9.41 3.11 -5.32
CA SER A 36 8.57 3.96 -6.18
C SER A 36 7.17 3.37 -6.36
N GLN A 37 6.21 4.19 -6.80
CA GLN A 37 4.86 3.71 -7.13
C GLN A 37 4.87 2.84 -8.40
N GLU A 38 5.78 3.12 -9.33
CA GLU A 38 5.95 2.34 -10.56
C GLU A 38 6.42 0.91 -10.25
N GLU A 39 7.38 0.75 -9.34
CA GLU A 39 7.83 -0.56 -8.87
C GLU A 39 6.71 -1.32 -8.15
N ALA A 40 5.95 -0.63 -7.29
CA ALA A 40 4.80 -1.22 -6.60
C ALA A 40 3.70 -1.66 -7.59
N ALA A 41 3.45 -0.87 -8.63
CA ALA A 41 2.49 -1.18 -9.69
C ALA A 41 2.92 -2.40 -10.51
N GLY A 42 4.22 -2.54 -10.81
CA GLY A 42 4.76 -3.74 -11.46
C GLY A 42 4.51 -5.00 -10.64
N GLN A 43 4.83 -4.95 -9.33
CA GLN A 43 4.60 -6.08 -8.43
C GLN A 43 3.12 -6.39 -8.23
N TYR A 44 2.25 -5.36 -8.21
CA TYR A 44 0.80 -5.55 -8.12
C TYR A 44 0.23 -6.19 -9.38
N ALA A 45 0.67 -5.74 -10.57
CA ALA A 45 0.29 -6.32 -11.86
C ALA A 45 0.65 -7.81 -11.93
N GLU A 46 1.87 -8.17 -11.52
CA GLU A 46 2.34 -9.56 -11.47
C GLU A 46 1.51 -10.40 -10.49
N ARG A 47 1.29 -9.89 -9.27
CA ARG A 47 0.57 -10.61 -8.21
C ARG A 47 -0.89 -10.89 -8.55
N TYR A 48 -1.56 -9.95 -9.20
CA TYR A 48 -3.00 -10.03 -9.48
C TYR A 48 -3.34 -10.34 -10.95
N GLY A 49 -2.32 -10.52 -11.80
CA GLY A 49 -2.53 -10.76 -13.23
C GLY A 49 -3.24 -9.61 -13.95
N THR A 50 -3.05 -8.37 -13.48
CA THR A 50 -3.71 -7.17 -14.06
C THR A 50 -2.78 -6.44 -15.02
N GLY A 51 -3.36 -5.65 -15.94
CA GLY A 51 -2.56 -4.84 -16.85
C GLY A 51 -1.80 -3.73 -16.10
N VAL A 52 -0.57 -3.45 -16.51
CA VAL A 52 0.32 -2.47 -15.86
C VAL A 52 -0.34 -1.09 -15.68
N GLN A 53 -1.11 -0.63 -16.67
CA GLN A 53 -1.82 0.65 -16.59
C GLN A 53 -2.93 0.64 -15.53
N GLN A 54 -3.67 -0.47 -15.43
CA GLN A 54 -4.68 -0.64 -14.39
C GLN A 54 -4.03 -0.69 -13.01
N ALA A 55 -2.95 -1.46 -12.87
CA ALA A 55 -2.20 -1.56 -11.62
C ALA A 55 -1.65 -0.19 -11.17
N ALA A 56 -1.11 0.61 -12.09
CA ALA A 56 -0.63 1.95 -11.77
C ALA A 56 -1.76 2.88 -11.32
N ALA A 57 -2.93 2.81 -11.96
CA ALA A 57 -4.10 3.58 -11.57
C ALA A 57 -4.61 3.17 -10.17
N ASP A 58 -4.64 1.87 -9.88
CA ASP A 58 -5.07 1.33 -8.59
C ASP A 58 -4.10 1.77 -7.46
N VAL A 59 -2.79 1.64 -7.70
CA VAL A 59 -1.74 2.06 -6.76
C VAL A 59 -1.85 3.55 -6.46
N ARG A 60 -1.98 4.39 -7.50
CA ARG A 60 -2.14 5.84 -7.33
C ARG A 60 -3.41 6.16 -6.55
N THR A 61 -4.53 5.52 -6.87
CA THR A 61 -5.81 5.74 -6.18
C THR A 61 -5.71 5.47 -4.67
N VAL A 62 -5.03 4.38 -4.28
CA VAL A 62 -4.81 4.05 -2.87
C VAL A 62 -3.92 5.12 -2.21
N ALA A 63 -2.81 5.50 -2.84
CA ALA A 63 -1.89 6.50 -2.30
C ALA A 63 -2.58 7.86 -2.09
N ASP A 64 -3.32 8.33 -3.10
CA ASP A 64 -4.05 9.60 -3.06
C ASP A 64 -5.16 9.58 -2.01
N THR A 65 -5.88 8.45 -1.88
CA THR A 65 -6.92 8.29 -0.87
C THR A 65 -6.35 8.36 0.54
N LEU A 66 -5.21 7.71 0.80
CA LEU A 66 -4.55 7.77 2.10
C LEU A 66 -4.02 9.18 2.41
N ALA A 67 -3.47 9.86 1.41
CA ALA A 67 -3.03 11.24 1.53
C ALA A 67 -4.17 12.19 1.85
N ALA A 68 -5.30 12.09 1.14
CA ALA A 68 -6.48 12.91 1.38
C ALA A 68 -7.05 12.71 2.79
N ARG A 69 -6.86 11.53 3.38
CA ARG A 69 -7.26 11.23 4.78
C ARG A 69 -6.22 11.63 5.82
N GLY A 70 -5.09 12.20 5.40
CA GLY A 70 -3.98 12.58 6.28
C GLY A 70 -3.24 11.38 6.86
N LEU A 71 -3.31 10.22 6.19
CA LEU A 71 -2.69 8.96 6.61
C LEU A 71 -1.38 8.67 5.87
N ALA A 72 -1.12 9.37 4.76
CA ALA A 72 0.14 9.30 4.01
C ALA A 72 0.57 10.71 3.58
N HIS A 73 1.87 10.88 3.34
CA HIS A 73 2.41 12.12 2.77
C HIS A 73 2.64 11.91 1.27
N THR A 74 2.25 12.88 0.44
CA THR A 74 2.42 12.84 -1.04
C THR A 74 3.79 13.33 -1.51
N GLY A 75 4.69 13.64 -0.59
CA GLY A 75 6.03 14.12 -0.91
C GLY A 75 7.00 12.98 -1.24
N GLN A 76 7.84 13.17 -2.25
CA GLN A 76 9.12 12.48 -2.39
C GLN A 76 10.02 12.86 -1.19
N GLU A 77 9.79 12.30 -0.01
CA GLU A 77 10.83 12.25 1.02
C GLU A 77 11.71 11.02 0.79
N PRO A 78 13.04 11.13 0.96
CA PRO A 78 13.97 10.07 0.63
C PRO A 78 13.71 8.84 1.50
N VAL A 79 13.79 7.69 0.83
CA VAL A 79 13.63 6.32 1.33
C VAL A 79 14.26 6.17 2.72
N ARG A 80 13.40 6.11 3.75
CA ARG A 80 13.79 5.49 5.03
C ARG A 80 13.66 3.99 4.84
N THR A 81 14.79 3.34 4.53
CA THR A 81 14.93 1.90 4.41
C THR A 81 14.55 1.21 5.72
N HIS A 82 13.27 0.92 5.94
CA HIS A 82 12.86 -0.01 6.99
C HIS A 82 12.77 -1.42 6.40
N ARG A 83 13.93 -1.95 5.98
CA ARG A 83 14.09 -3.39 5.73
C ARG A 83 13.92 -4.14 7.05
N ARG A 84 12.68 -4.43 7.41
CA ARG A 84 12.34 -5.51 8.34
C ARG A 84 11.22 -6.34 7.74
N TRP A 85 11.64 -7.20 6.83
CA TRP A 85 11.31 -8.62 6.75
C TRP A 85 10.20 -9.07 7.74
N TRP A 86 8.98 -9.20 7.24
CA TRP A 86 7.93 -10.00 7.88
C TRP A 86 7.62 -11.15 6.92
N GLY A 87 8.09 -12.33 7.31
CA GLY A 87 8.16 -13.53 6.49
C GLY A 87 6.79 -14.07 6.11
N TRP A 88 6.68 -14.48 4.85
CA TRP A 88 5.61 -15.32 4.32
C TRP A 88 6.30 -16.65 3.97
N ARG A 89 5.97 -17.72 4.70
CA ARG A 89 6.24 -19.10 4.25
C ARG A 89 4.94 -19.66 3.67
N PRO A 90 5.03 -20.58 2.69
CA PRO A 90 3.90 -21.05 1.88
C PRO A 90 2.84 -21.78 2.70
#